data_AF-A0A1C5V068-F1
#
_entry.id   AF-A0A1C5V068-F1
#
_cell.length_a   1.000
_cell.length_b   1.000
_cell.length_c   1.000
_cell.angle_alpha   90.00
_cell.angle_beta   90.00
_cell.angle_gamma   90.00
#
_symmetry.space_group_name_H-M   'P 1'
#
loop_
_entity.id
_entity.type
_entity.pdbx_description
1 polymer ?
#
loop_
_entity_poly.entity_id
_entity_poly.type
_entity_poly.pdbx_seq_one_letter_code
_entity_poly.pdbx_strand_id
1 'polypeptide(L)' 'MSIKIKVSYTDERELNEIISMLNKKRVIECKKQPAKGKYKRAYIRLYS' A
#
# COMPACT_ATOMS: atom_id res chain seq x y z
N MET A 1 -3.25 8.95 16.04
CA MET A 1 -4.16 7.93 15.46
C MET A 1 -3.46 7.25 14.29
N SER A 2 -3.54 5.93 14.12
CA SER A 2 -2.92 5.25 12.96
C SER A 2 -3.96 4.57 12.09
N ILE A 3 -3.95 4.86 10.79
CA ILE A 3 -4.84 4.23 9.79
C ILE A 3 -4.07 3.07 9.14
N LYS A 4 -4.71 1.91 9.03
CA LYS A 4 -4.17 0.76 8.29
C LYS A 4 -5.02 0.52 7.04
N ILE A 5 -4.37 0.52 5.88
CA ILE A 5 -5.01 0.30 4.58
C ILE A 5 -4.47 -1.01 4.01
N LYS A 6 -5.37 -1.90 3.59
CA LYS A 6 -5.03 -3.11 2.83
C LYS A 6 -5.32 -2.85 1.37
N VAL A 7 -4.30 -2.98 0.53
CA VAL A 7 -4.39 -2.74 -0.92
C VAL A 7 -4.13 -4.04 -1.65
N SER A 8 -4.94 -4.32 -2.67
CA SER A 8 -4.66 -5.35 -3.67
C SER A 8 -4.28 -4.65 -4.97
N TYR A 9 -3.23 -5.11 -5.64
CA TYR A 9 -2.69 -4.51 -6.85
C TYR A 9 -2.12 -5.61 -7.76
N THR A 10 -1.93 -5.29 -9.04
CA THR A 10 -1.43 -6.22 -10.06
C THR A 10 0.08 -6.09 -10.24
N ASP A 11 0.59 -4.86 -10.26
CA ASP A 11 2.02 -4.57 -10.43
C ASP A 11 2.52 -3.43 -9.53
N GLU A 12 3.84 -3.27 -9.50
CA GLU A 12 4.47 -2.28 -8.62
C GLU A 12 4.18 -0.82 -9.03
N ARG A 13 3.80 -0.56 -10.30
CA ARG A 13 3.45 0.79 -10.77
C ARG A 13 2.12 1.21 -10.16
N GLU A 14 1.13 0.33 -10.21
CA GLU A 14 -0.18 0.54 -9.58
C GLU A 14 -0.05 0.81 -8.07
N LEU A 15 0.77 0.02 -7.36
CA LEU A 15 1.03 0.26 -5.95
C LEU A 15 1.68 1.62 -5.69
N ASN A 16 2.64 2.03 -6.51
CA ASN A 16 3.32 3.32 -6.37
C ASN A 16 2.38 4.50 -6.62
N GLU A 17 1.44 4.38 -7.57
CA GLU A 17 0.40 5.37 -7.80
C GLU A 17 -0.52 5.49 -6.59
N ILE A 18 -0.98 4.38 -6.02
CA ILE A 18 -1.80 4.38 -4.80
C ILE A 18 -1.07 5.07 -3.64
N ILE A 19 0.20 4.74 -3.43
CA ILE A 19 1.04 5.39 -2.40
C ILE A 19 1.19 6.90 -2.68
N SER A 20 1.29 7.31 -3.94
CA SER A 20 1.37 8.72 -4.31
C SER A 20 0.09 9.49 -3.96
N MET A 21 -1.08 8.88 -4.18
CA MET A 21 -2.39 9.47 -3.86
C MET A 21 -2.62 9.59 -2.35
N LEU A 22 -2.10 8.64 -1.56
CA LEU A 22 -2.24 8.64 -0.09
C LEU A 22 -1.39 9.70 0.63
N ASN A 23 -0.76 10.62 -0.10
CA ASN A 23 0.21 11.59 0.38
C ASN A 23 1.42 10.90 1.04
N LYS A 24 2.48 10.69 0.26
CA LYS A 24 3.71 9.97 0.66
C LYS A 24 4.27 10.38 2.03
N LYS A 25 4.10 11.65 2.46
CA LYS A 25 4.59 12.15 3.76
C LYS A 25 3.89 11.53 4.97
N ARG A 26 2.69 10.95 4.79
CA ARG A 26 1.94 10.30 5.87
C ARG A 26 2.14 8.79 5.89
N VAL A 27 2.78 8.21 4.87
CA VAL A 27 3.07 6.77 4.76
C VAL A 27 4.29 6.44 5.61
N ILE A 28 4.08 5.67 6.66
CA ILE A 28 5.13 5.25 7.60
C ILE A 28 5.75 3.94 7.11
N GLU A 29 4.90 3.04 6.65
CA GLU A 29 5.26 1.68 6.31
C GLU A 29 4.38 1.19 5.16
N CYS A 30 4.99 0.54 4.19
CA CYS A 30 4.30 -0.23 3.16
C CYS A 30 4.88 -1.65 3.15
N LYS A 31 4.14 -2.59 3.75
CA LYS A 31 4.53 -4.00 3.83
C LYS A 31 3.90 -4.79 2.69
N LYS A 32 4.69 -5.09 1.66
CA LYS A 32 4.30 -5.97 0.56
C LYS A 32 4.23 -7.41 1.06
N GLN A 33 3.21 -8.14 0.61
CA GLN A 33 3.04 -9.57 0.88
C GLN A 33 3.37 -10.37 -0.38
N PRO A 34 3.81 -11.63 -0.23
CA PRO A 34 3.94 -12.55 -1.35
C PRO A 34 2.64 -12.63 -2.15
N ALA A 35 2.75 -12.64 -3.47
CA ALA A 35 1.61 -12.78 -4.35
C ALA A 35 0.91 -14.12 -4.10
N LYS A 36 -0.42 -14.11 -4.03
CA LYS A 36 -1.23 -15.35 -4.02
C LYS A 36 -2.29 -15.20 -5.11
N GLY A 37 -2.02 -15.82 -6.26
CA GLY A 37 -2.85 -15.72 -7.45
C GLY A 37 -2.62 -14.42 -8.24
N LYS A 38 -3.64 -13.97 -8.96
CA LYS A 38 -3.57 -12.83 -9.91
C LYS A 38 -3.17 -11.49 -9.26
N TYR A 39 -3.47 -11.29 -7.99
CA TYR A 39 -3.26 -10.02 -7.30
C TYR A 39 -2.21 -10.14 -6.18
N LYS A 40 -1.34 -9.15 -6.10
CA LYS A 40 -0.45 -8.88 -4.97
C LYS A 40 -1.20 -8.13 -3.88
N ARG A 41 -0.63 -8.09 -2.68
CA ARG A 41 -1.20 -7.36 -1.54
C ARG A 41 -0.15 -6.55 -0.82
N ALA A 42 -0.53 -5.38 -0.32
CA ALA A 42 0.28 -4.56 0.56
C ALA A 42 -0.55 -4.03 1.72
N TYR A 43 0.09 -3.87 2.86
CA TYR A 43 -0.47 -3.20 4.02
C TYR A 43 0.25 -1.86 4.19
N ILE A 44 -0.49 -0.77 4.13
CA ILE A 44 0.01 0.60 4.25
C ILE A 44 -0.41 1.14 5.61
N ARG A 45 0.54 1.70 6.36
CA ARG A 45 0.27 2.38 7.62
C ARG A 45 0.45 3.88 7.44
N LEU A 46 -0.60 4.64 7.81
CA LEU A 46 -0.60 6.09 7.77
C LEU A 46 -0.70 6.69 9.18
N TYR A 47 -0.06 7.84 9.41
CA TYR A 47 -0.37 8.71 10.54
C TYR A 47 -1.42 9.74 10.14
N SER A 48 -2.45 9.87 10.98
CA SER A 48 -3.40 10.97 10.91
C SER A 48 -2.81 12.22 11.52
#